data_AF-A0A920SRJ4-F1
#
_entry.id   AF-A0A920SRJ4-F1
#
_cell.length_a   1.000
_cell.length_b   1.000
_cell.length_c   1.000
_cell.angle_alpha   90.00
_cell.angle_beta   90.00
_cell.angle_gamma   90.00
#
_symmetry.space_group_name_H-M   'P 1'
#
loop_
_entity.id
_entity.type
_entity.pdbx_description
1 polymer ?
#
loop_
_entity_poly.entity_id
_entity_poly.type
_entity_poly.pdbx_seq_one_letter_code
_entity_poly.pdbx_strand_id
1 'polypeptide(L)'
;MLAWGPSMIFPSIDLQNGHAVQLIGGGEKGAGCRRPRPIAERFGRVGEVAVLILMQRLDGKQPANDSRSSGAGAVPRGGGIRDLETARFWLDAGARKIILGTAAEPELLDQLPRDRVIAALDAVDGECC
;
A
#
# COMPACT_ATOMS: atom_id res chain seq x y z
N MET A 1 -19.39 14.19 -22.48
CA MET A 1 -19.65 14.06 -21.04
C MET A 1 -19.39 12.61 -20.66
N LEU A 2 -18.20 12.30 -20.15
CA LEU A 2 -17.85 10.93 -19.73
C LEU A 2 -18.67 10.63 -18.48
N ALA A 3 -19.57 9.65 -18.57
CA ALA A 3 -20.29 9.15 -17.41
C ALA A 3 -19.25 8.51 -16.49
N TRP A 4 -19.07 9.10 -15.31
CA TRP A 4 -18.30 8.46 -14.25
C TRP A 4 -19.04 7.18 -13.90
N GLY A 5 -18.35 6.04 -13.95
CA GLY A 5 -18.87 4.78 -13.45
C GLY A 5 -19.24 4.89 -11.95
N PRO A 6 -19.78 3.81 -11.35
CA PRO A 6 -20.09 3.83 -9.93
C PRO A 6 -18.86 4.27 -9.12
N SER A 7 -19.05 5.27 -8.25
CA SER A 7 -17.99 5.81 -7.40
C SER A 7 -17.35 4.68 -6.59
N MET A 8 -16.04 4.49 -6.75
CA MET A 8 -15.28 3.45 -6.07
C MET A 8 -14.56 4.03 -4.86
N ILE A 9 -14.71 3.39 -3.70
CA ILE A 9 -14.03 3.80 -2.45
C ILE A 9 -12.89 2.81 -2.19
N PHE A 10 -11.68 3.34 -2.02
CA PHE A 10 -10.50 2.59 -1.58
C PHE A 10 -10.01 3.14 -0.25
N PRO A 11 -10.41 2.56 0.89
CA PRO A 11 -9.81 2.92 2.16
C PRO A 11 -8.34 2.50 2.18
N SER A 12 -7.47 3.31 2.78
CA SER A 12 -6.07 2.95 3.02
C SER A 12 -5.76 2.95 4.51
N ILE A 13 -4.81 2.11 4.91
CA ILE A 13 -4.25 2.10 6.27
C ILE A 13 -2.73 2.11 6.17
N ASP A 14 -2.11 3.07 6.84
CA ASP A 14 -0.67 3.12 6.99
C ASP A 14 -0.22 2.29 8.19
N LEU A 15 0.81 1.46 7.99
CA LEU A 15 1.41 0.63 9.03
C LEU A 15 2.83 1.07 9.35
N GLN A 16 3.12 1.25 10.63
CA GLN A 16 4.47 1.44 11.14
C GLN A 16 4.63 0.63 12.43
N ASN A 17 5.68 -0.19 12.51
CA ASN A 17 6.00 -1.04 13.67
C ASN A 17 4.80 -1.87 14.18
N GLY A 18 4.02 -2.47 13.27
CA GLY A 18 2.86 -3.30 13.59
C GLY A 18 1.60 -2.53 13.98
N HIS A 19 1.65 -1.20 14.01
CA HIS A 19 0.53 -0.35 14.37
C HIS A 19 -0.01 0.41 13.15
N ALA A 20 -1.33 0.58 13.12
CA ALA A 20 -1.95 1.54 12.23
C ALA A 20 -1.63 2.95 12.73
N VAL A 21 -1.12 3.79 11.83
CA VAL A 21 -0.72 5.17 12.09
C VAL A 21 -1.36 6.09 11.06
N GLN A 22 -1.33 7.39 11.32
CA GLN A 22 -1.66 8.43 10.36
C GLN A 22 -0.55 9.47 10.44
N LEU A 23 0.06 9.81 9.31
CA LEU A 23 0.97 10.93 9.25
C LEU A 23 0.21 12.21 8.84
N ILE A 24 0.55 13.33 9.47
CA ILE A 24 0.09 14.66 9.09
C ILE A 24 1.13 15.23 8.13
N GLY A 25 0.70 15.54 6.89
CA GLY A 25 1.59 16.05 5.84
C GLY A 25 2.74 15.10 5.48
N GLY A 26 2.62 13.80 5.78
CA GLY A 26 3.68 12.80 5.54
C GLY A 26 4.84 12.81 6.53
N GLY A 27 4.81 13.66 7.57
CA GLY A 27 5.92 13.81 8.53
C GLY A 27 5.55 13.46 9.97
N GLU A 28 4.67 14.26 10.57
CA GLU A 28 4.36 14.12 12.00
C GLU A 28 3.34 13.01 12.25
N LYS A 29 3.54 12.22 13.31
CA LYS A 29 2.54 11.24 13.72
C LYS A 29 1.32 11.96 14.27
N GLY A 30 0.19 11.81 13.59
CA GLY A 30 -1.10 12.21 14.11
C GLY A 30 -1.55 11.33 15.29
N ALA A 31 -2.78 11.56 15.75
CA ALA A 31 -3.33 10.88 16.92
C ALA A 31 -3.52 9.36 16.69
N GLY A 32 -2.73 8.57 17.43
CA GLY A 32 -3.08 7.23 17.90
C GLY A 32 -2.54 6.06 17.08
N CYS A 33 -1.52 5.38 17.61
CA CYS A 33 -1.19 4.00 17.22
C CYS A 33 -2.36 3.08 17.58
N ARG A 34 -2.99 2.46 16.58
CA ARG A 34 -4.12 1.55 16.77
C ARG A 34 -3.80 0.16 16.26
N ARG A 35 -4.56 -0.84 16.71
CA ARG A 35 -4.48 -2.19 16.13
C ARG A 35 -5.01 -2.14 14.68
N PRO A 36 -4.30 -2.69 13.69
CA PRO A 36 -4.71 -2.62 12.29
C PRO A 36 -6.03 -3.35 11.97
N ARG A 37 -6.24 -4.56 12.51
CA ARG A 37 -7.41 -5.41 12.12
C ARG A 37 -8.76 -4.73 12.34
N PRO A 38 -9.08 -4.16 13.51
CA PRO A 38 -10.38 -3.51 13.71
C PRO A 38 -10.64 -2.34 12.75
N ILE A 39 -9.57 -1.66 12.32
CA ILE A 39 -9.66 -0.56 11.34
C ILE A 39 -9.96 -1.13 9.95
N ALA A 40 -9.22 -2.16 9.53
CA ALA A 40 -9.43 -2.84 8.26
C ALA A 40 -10.84 -3.46 8.17
N GLU A 41 -11.34 -4.09 9.23
CA GLU A 41 -12.69 -4.64 9.30
C GLU A 41 -13.77 -3.56 9.22
N ARG A 42 -13.55 -2.43 9.91
CA ARG A 42 -14.50 -1.30 9.89
C ARG A 42 -14.62 -0.70 8.49
N PHE A 43 -13.49 -0.40 7.85
CA PHE A 43 -13.46 0.24 6.55
C PHE A 43 -13.65 -0.74 5.38
N GLY A 44 -13.39 -2.03 5.57
CA GLY A 44 -13.67 -3.08 4.58
C GLY A 44 -15.16 -3.21 4.22
N ARG A 45 -16.05 -2.61 5.01
CA ARG A 45 -17.49 -2.53 4.73
C ARG A 45 -17.85 -1.60 3.56
N VAL A 46 -16.96 -0.68 3.20
CA VAL A 46 -17.21 0.33 2.14
C VAL A 46 -16.37 0.09 0.88
N GLY A 47 -15.39 -0.80 0.92
CA GLY A 47 -14.52 -1.08 -0.21
C GLY A 47 -13.29 -1.90 0.15
N GLU A 48 -12.46 -2.17 -0.86
CA GLU A 48 -11.19 -2.87 -0.70
C GLU A 48 -10.18 -2.01 0.05
N VAL A 49 -9.70 -2.50 1.19
CA VAL A 49 -8.71 -1.79 2.02
C VAL A 49 -7.31 -2.04 1.48
N ALA A 50 -6.62 -0.99 1.05
CA ALA A 50 -5.20 -1.02 0.76
C ALA A 50 -4.38 -0.85 2.04
N VAL A 51 -3.26 -1.57 2.15
CA VAL A 51 -2.33 -1.45 3.27
C VAL A 51 -1.01 -0.91 2.78
N LEU A 52 -0.61 0.26 3.29
CA LEU A 52 0.64 0.92 2.96
C LEU A 52 1.61 0.76 4.13
N ILE A 53 2.79 0.21 3.88
CA ILE A 53 3.79 -0.03 4.93
C ILE A 53 4.79 1.11 4.93
N LEU A 54 4.74 1.94 5.98
CA LEU A 54 5.67 3.05 6.18
C LEU A 54 6.99 2.52 6.76
N MET A 55 7.80 1.87 5.95
CA MET A 55 9.16 1.46 6.31
C MET A 55 10.20 2.38 5.66
N GLN A 56 11.12 2.89 6.47
CA GLN A 56 12.40 3.41 6.01
C GLN A 56 13.25 2.20 5.57
N ARG A 57 13.27 1.91 4.26
CA ARG A 57 14.18 0.96 3.58
C ARG A 57 14.14 -0.49 4.11
N LEU A 58 13.58 -1.40 3.32
CA LEU A 58 13.85 -2.84 3.47
C LEU A 58 15.32 -3.07 3.06
N ASP A 59 16.23 -3.12 4.03
CA ASP A 59 17.63 -3.47 3.86
C ASP A 59 17.83 -4.99 3.68
N GLY A 60 17.02 -5.59 2.80
CA GLY A 60 17.02 -7.04 2.54
C GLY A 60 16.54 -7.89 3.71
N LYS A 61 16.10 -7.28 4.82
CA LYS A 61 15.53 -7.97 5.97
C LYS A 61 14.02 -8.06 5.81
N GLN A 62 13.47 -9.24 6.12
CA GLN A 62 12.05 -9.55 6.09
C GLN A 62 11.24 -8.39 6.69
N PRO A 63 10.08 -8.03 6.11
CA PRO A 63 9.21 -7.03 6.71
C PRO A 63 8.89 -7.46 8.14
N ALA A 64 9.51 -6.79 9.12
CA ALA A 64 9.38 -7.11 10.55
C ALA A 64 7.96 -6.87 11.08
N ASN A 65 7.08 -6.31 10.25
CA ASN A 65 5.66 -6.26 10.50
C ASN A 65 5.02 -7.55 10.00
N ASP A 66 4.86 -8.50 10.92
CA ASP A 66 4.06 -9.72 10.80
C ASP A 66 2.92 -9.53 9.79
N SER A 67 3.16 -9.96 8.55
CA SER A 67 2.23 -9.82 7.42
C SER A 67 0.89 -10.46 7.77
N ARG A 68 0.88 -11.45 8.68
CA ARG A 68 -0.28 -12.19 9.19
C ARG A 68 -1.13 -11.38 10.16
N SER A 69 -0.57 -10.40 10.87
CA SER A 69 -1.29 -9.61 11.86
C SER A 69 -2.38 -8.69 11.27
N SER A 70 -2.42 -8.47 9.95
CA SER A 70 -3.38 -7.58 9.26
C SER A 70 -4.44 -8.28 8.39
N GLY A 71 -4.41 -9.61 8.24
CA GLY A 71 -5.29 -10.35 7.30
C GLY A 71 -4.61 -10.64 5.94
N ALA A 72 -3.41 -11.22 5.99
CA ALA A 72 -2.30 -10.97 5.08
C ALA A 72 -2.51 -11.10 3.57
N GLY A 73 -3.38 -11.99 3.11
CA GLY A 73 -3.22 -12.61 1.78
C GLY A 73 -4.25 -12.19 0.74
N ALA A 74 -4.98 -11.09 0.90
CA ALA A 74 -6.02 -10.72 -0.06
C ALA A 74 -6.22 -9.22 -0.29
N VAL A 75 -5.33 -8.38 0.27
CA VAL A 75 -5.40 -6.91 0.18
C VAL A 75 -4.30 -6.34 -0.72
N PRO A 76 -4.52 -5.18 -1.36
CA PRO A 76 -3.46 -4.40 -1.98
C PRO A 76 -2.37 -4.01 -0.97
N ARG A 77 -1.10 -4.11 -1.37
CA ARG A 77 0.07 -3.79 -0.53
C ARG A 77 0.93 -2.73 -1.17
N GLY A 78 1.23 -1.66 -0.45
CA GLY A 78 2.21 -0.65 -0.86
C GLY A 78 3.25 -0.39 0.22
N GLY A 79 4.23 0.45 -0.12
CA GLY A 79 5.26 0.89 0.81
C GLY A 79 6.53 0.03 0.79
N GLY A 80 7.63 0.62 0.34
CA GLY A 80 8.95 -0.02 0.34
C GLY A 80 9.22 -1.04 -0.77
N ILE A 81 8.31 -1.22 -1.74
CA ILE A 81 8.52 -2.08 -2.92
C ILE A 81 9.41 -1.32 -3.91
N ARG A 82 10.68 -1.75 -4.05
CA ARG A 82 11.71 -1.02 -4.83
C ARG A 82 12.27 -1.80 -6.01
N ASP A 83 11.95 -3.08 -6.10
CA ASP A 83 12.49 -3.99 -7.08
C ASP A 83 11.50 -5.14 -7.37
N LEU A 84 11.81 -5.89 -8.42
CA LEU A 84 11.00 -7.01 -8.88
C LEU A 84 10.94 -8.16 -7.87
N GLU A 85 12.02 -8.39 -7.13
CA GLU A 85 12.09 -9.46 -6.13
C GLU A 85 11.09 -9.19 -5.00
N THR A 86 11.10 -7.98 -4.45
CA THR A 86 10.16 -7.54 -3.41
C THR A 86 8.72 -7.54 -3.91
N ALA A 87 8.51 -7.11 -5.15
CA ALA A 87 7.19 -7.14 -5.79
C ALA A 87 6.63 -8.57 -5.90
N ARG A 88 7.44 -9.51 -6.40
CA ARG A 88 7.08 -10.93 -6.52
C ARG A 88 6.84 -11.57 -5.16
N PHE A 89 7.72 -11.30 -4.20
CA PHE A 89 7.56 -11.77 -2.82
C PHE A 89 6.16 -11.45 -2.27
N TRP A 90 5.68 -10.22 -2.44
CA TRP A 90 4.35 -9.84 -1.96
C TRP A 90 3.22 -10.53 -2.72
N LEU A 91 3.33 -10.64 -4.05
CA LEU A 91 2.34 -11.33 -4.87
C LEU A 91 2.25 -12.82 -4.50
N ASP A 92 3.39 -13.49 -4.33
CA ASP A 92 3.52 -14.90 -3.93
C ASP A 92 3.04 -15.12 -2.49
N ALA A 93 3.24 -14.14 -1.61
CA ALA A 93 2.67 -14.12 -0.26
C ALA A 93 1.15 -13.88 -0.23
N GLY A 94 0.52 -13.68 -1.39
CA GLY A 94 -0.92 -13.55 -1.58
C GLY A 94 -1.43 -12.11 -1.71
N ALA A 95 -0.58 -11.09 -1.72
CA ALA A 95 -1.06 -9.72 -1.90
C ALA A 95 -1.87 -9.58 -3.20
N ARG A 96 -3.16 -9.20 -3.11
CA ARG A 96 -4.03 -9.14 -4.28
C ARG A 96 -3.55 -8.12 -5.31
N LYS A 97 -2.95 -7.03 -4.87
CA LYS A 97 -2.26 -6.08 -5.73
C LYS A 97 -1.02 -5.57 -5.01
N ILE A 98 -0.09 -5.03 -5.77
CA ILE A 98 1.04 -4.28 -5.25
C ILE A 98 0.94 -2.82 -5.72
N ILE A 99 1.35 -1.90 -4.86
CA ILE A 99 1.33 -0.46 -5.08
C ILE A 99 2.79 0.01 -5.07
N LEU A 100 3.26 0.51 -6.22
CA LEU A 100 4.60 1.07 -6.38
C LEU A 100 4.50 2.59 -6.46
N GLY A 101 5.29 3.29 -5.63
CA GLY A 101 5.48 4.75 -5.71
C GLY A 101 6.73 5.06 -6.53
N THR A 102 7.78 5.55 -5.87
CA THR A 102 9.08 5.94 -6.48
C THR A 102 9.71 4.91 -7.43
N ALA A 103 9.39 3.61 -7.32
CA ALA A 103 9.92 2.56 -8.19
C ALA A 103 8.99 2.21 -9.38
N ALA A 104 7.91 2.96 -9.60
CA ALA A 104 6.95 2.73 -10.67
C ALA A 104 7.49 3.15 -12.06
N GLU A 105 8.70 2.70 -12.39
CA GLU A 105 9.35 2.93 -13.68
C GLU A 105 8.85 1.92 -14.73
N PRO A 106 8.72 2.30 -16.01
CA PRO A 106 8.22 1.42 -17.08
C PRO A 106 8.92 0.05 -17.12
N GLU A 107 10.25 0.01 -16.95
CA GLU A 107 11.05 -1.20 -17.01
C GLU A 107 10.68 -2.21 -15.91
N LEU A 108 10.32 -1.72 -14.72
CA LEU A 108 9.85 -2.60 -13.64
C LEU A 108 8.38 -2.98 -13.85
N LEU A 109 7.54 -2.03 -14.24
CA LEU A 109 6.10 -2.25 -14.45
C LEU A 109 5.82 -3.28 -15.55
N ASP A 110 6.61 -3.28 -16.63
CA ASP A 110 6.45 -4.24 -17.74
C ASP A 110 6.77 -5.69 -17.34
N GLN A 111 7.45 -5.90 -16.21
CA GLN A 111 7.77 -7.24 -15.68
C GLN A 111 6.69 -7.77 -14.73
N LEU A 112 5.62 -7.01 -14.48
CA LEU A 112 4.60 -7.30 -13.49
C LEU A 112 3.20 -7.46 -14.13
N PRO A 113 2.32 -8.28 -13.55
CA PRO A 113 0.97 -8.48 -14.08
C PRO A 113 0.13 -7.20 -13.96
N ARG A 114 -0.31 -6.66 -15.11
CA ARG A 114 -1.00 -5.35 -15.20
C ARG A 114 -2.25 -5.24 -14.33
N ASP A 115 -2.99 -6.33 -14.14
CA ASP A 115 -4.21 -6.40 -13.30
C ASP A 115 -3.91 -6.41 -11.79
N ARG A 116 -2.65 -6.61 -11.42
CA ARG A 116 -2.16 -6.76 -10.04
C ARG A 116 -1.28 -5.59 -9.59
N VAL A 117 -1.10 -4.56 -10.41
CA VAL A 117 -0.21 -3.44 -10.14
C VAL A 117 -0.98 -2.12 -10.09
N ILE A 118 -0.62 -1.28 -9.13
CA ILE A 118 -1.07 0.11 -9.02
C ILE A 118 0.18 0.98 -8.96
N ALA A 119 0.29 1.98 -9.84
CA ALA A 119 1.29 3.03 -9.73
C ALA A 119 0.72 4.16 -8.87
N ALA A 120 1.41 4.53 -7.79
CA ALA A 120 1.10 5.67 -6.96
C ALA A 120 1.93 6.86 -7.46
N LEU A 121 1.25 7.96 -7.76
CA LEU A 121 1.84 9.18 -8.24
C LEU A 121 1.62 10.27 -7.19
N ASP A 122 2.72 10.78 -6.64
CA ASP A 122 2.70 11.91 -5.73
C ASP A 122 2.91 13.20 -6.53
N ALA A 123 2.06 14.19 -6.32
CA ALA A 123 2.13 15.47 -7.02
C ALA A 123 1.81 16.63 -6.08
N VAL A 124 2.51 17.74 -6.27
CA VAL A 124 2.29 19.02 -5.57
C VAL A 124 2.10 20.09 -6.64
N ASP A 125 1.03 20.87 -6.54
CA ASP A 125 0.69 21.95 -7.48
C ASP A 125 0.64 21.53 -8.96
N GLY A 126 0.30 20.27 -9.23
CA GLY A 126 0.21 19.72 -10.59
C GLY A 126 1.53 19.19 -11.15
N GLU A 127 2.61 19.29 -10.38
CA GLU A 127 3.91 18.74 -10.72
C GLU A 127 4.13 17.42 -9.98
N CYS A 128 4.54 16.39 -10.73
CA CYS A 128 4.87 15.09 -10.16
C CYS A 128 6.23 15.20 -9.47
N CYS A 129 6.31 14.69 -8.24
CA CYS A 129 7.55 14.64 -7.47
C CYS A 129 8.43 13.45 -7.86
#